data_AF-I0K846-F1
#
_entry.id   AF-I0K846-F1
#
_cell.length_a   1.000
_cell.length_b   1.000
_cell.length_c   1.000
_cell.angle_alpha   90.00
_cell.angle_beta   90.00
_cell.angle_gamma   90.00
#
_symmetry.space_group_name_H-M   'P 1'
#
loop_
_entity.id
_entity.type
_entity.pdbx_description
1 polymer ?
#
loop_
_entity_poly.entity_id
_entity_poly.type
_entity_poly.pdbx_seq_one_letter_code
_entity_poly.pdbx_strand_id
1 'polypeptide(L)'
;MPIPAPEGFTDLRVHLHEAGVDAAHLSFVLERYLELPANKPPSDWFTDVQAEHQAWAYREAVGTFQQLIVDKPDDGNGDDDEA
;
A
#
# COMPACT_ATOMS: atom_id res chain seq x y z
N MET A 1 -9.74 2.51 13.96
CA MET A 1 -9.17 3.87 13.80
C MET A 1 -8.19 3.80 12.64
N PRO A 2 -8.24 4.72 11.64
CA PRO A 2 -7.26 4.72 10.55
C PRO A 2 -5.87 4.96 11.14
N ILE A 3 -4.88 4.17 10.71
CA ILE A 3 -3.48 4.37 11.11
C ILE A 3 -2.94 5.51 10.23
N PRO A 4 -2.57 6.67 10.80
CA PRO A 4 -2.01 7.75 10.02
C PRO A 4 -0.64 7.35 9.47
N ALA A 5 -0.32 7.84 8.26
CA ALA A 5 1.01 7.66 7.68
C ALA A 5 2.08 8.23 8.64
N PRO A 6 3.18 7.49 8.88
CA PRO A 6 4.30 7.99 9.68
C PRO A 6 4.91 9.24 9.05
N GLU A 7 5.55 10.07 9.88
CA GLU A 7 6.29 11.23 9.40
C GLU A 7 7.40 10.80 8.43
N GLY A 8 7.48 11.45 7.26
CA GLY A 8 8.46 11.13 6.22
C GLY A 8 8.01 10.09 5.19
N PHE A 9 6.90 9.38 5.41
CA PHE A 9 6.34 8.52 4.36
C PHE A 9 5.76 9.36 3.22
N THR A 10 5.90 8.86 2.00
CA THR A 10 5.22 9.43 0.83
C THR A 10 3.71 9.36 1.04
N ASP A 11 2.93 10.41 0.75
CA ASP A 11 1.47 10.34 0.86
C ASP A 11 0.92 9.30 -0.13
N LEU A 12 0.32 8.24 0.43
CA LEU A 12 -0.21 7.13 -0.34
C LEU A 12 -1.28 7.59 -1.34
N ARG A 13 -2.11 8.58 -1.02
CA ARG A 13 -3.18 9.07 -1.90
C ARG A 13 -2.59 9.74 -3.13
N VAL A 14 -1.56 10.57 -2.93
CA VAL A 14 -0.86 11.25 -4.03
C VAL A 14 -0.18 10.21 -4.91
N HIS A 15 0.51 9.25 -4.29
CA HIS A 15 1.20 8.18 -5.02
C HIS A 15 0.24 7.35 -5.89
N LEU A 16 -0.92 6.98 -5.35
CA LEU A 16 -1.94 6.25 -6.09
C LEU A 16 -2.57 7.10 -7.20
N HIS A 17 -2.84 8.38 -6.95
CA HIS A 17 -3.38 9.28 -7.97
C HIS A 17 -2.40 9.47 -9.14
N GLU A 18 -1.11 9.67 -8.86
CA GLU A 18 -0.07 9.83 -9.88
C GLU A 18 0.18 8.55 -10.69
N ALA A 19 0.04 7.38 -10.06
CA ALA A 19 0.22 6.09 -10.73
C ALA A 19 -0.94 5.73 -11.67
N GLY A 20 -2.04 6.50 -11.68
CA GLY A 20 -3.18 6.28 -12.59
C GLY A 20 -3.81 4.90 -12.43
N VAL A 21 -4.00 4.48 -11.18
CA VAL A 21 -4.17 3.07 -10.81
C VAL A 21 -5.58 2.54 -11.13
N ASP A 22 -5.66 1.48 -11.93
CA ASP A 22 -6.79 0.56 -12.02
C ASP A 22 -6.67 -0.54 -10.93
N ALA A 23 -7.79 -1.12 -10.50
CA ALA A 23 -7.87 -2.10 -9.41
C ALA A 23 -6.89 -3.28 -9.60
N ALA A 24 -6.66 -3.74 -10.83
CA ALA A 24 -5.71 -4.81 -11.13
C ALA A 24 -4.24 -4.39 -10.93
N HIS A 25 -3.92 -3.10 -11.12
CA HIS A 25 -2.58 -2.56 -10.95
C HIS A 25 -2.29 -2.12 -9.50
N LEU A 26 -3.33 -2.02 -8.67
CA LEU A 26 -3.22 -1.50 -7.30
C LEU A 26 -2.33 -2.36 -6.40
N SER A 27 -2.39 -3.68 -6.50
CA SER A 27 -1.56 -4.57 -5.69
C SER A 27 -0.05 -4.37 -5.95
N PHE A 28 0.34 -4.18 -7.21
CA PHE A 28 1.72 -3.92 -7.61
C PHE A 28 2.17 -2.51 -7.21
N VAL A 29 1.32 -1.49 -7.36
CA VAL A 29 1.65 -0.12 -6.94
C VAL A 29 1.86 -0.04 -5.42
N LEU A 30 1.04 -0.75 -4.63
CA LEU A 30 1.20 -0.83 -3.18
C LEU A 30 2.50 -1.54 -2.76
N GLU A 31 2.91 -2.59 -3.48
CA GLU A 31 4.21 -3.23 -3.28
C GLU A 31 5.35 -2.24 -3.53
N ARG A 32 5.34 -1.56 -4.69
CA ARG A 32 6.37 -0.57 -5.04
C ARG A 32 6.41 0.59 -4.06
N TYR A 33 5.27 1.02 -3.55
CA TYR A 33 5.16 2.04 -2.52
C TYR A 33 5.92 1.63 -1.25
N LEU A 34 5.80 0.39 -0.79
CA LEU A 34 6.53 -0.11 0.40
C LEU A 34 8.04 -0.25 0.17
N GLU A 35 8.48 -0.31 -1.08
CA GLU A 35 9.89 -0.38 -1.45
C GLU A 35 10.60 0.98 -1.57
N LEU A 36 9.84 2.08 -1.57
CA LEU A 36 10.39 3.43 -1.66
C LEU A 36 11.37 3.68 -0.50
N PRO A 37 12.53 4.32 -0.74
CA PRO A 37 13.51 4.61 0.30
C PRO A 37 12.93 5.34 1.51
N ALA A 38 11.98 6.26 1.28
CA ALA A 38 11.29 7.01 2.33
C ALA A 38 10.34 6.17 3.19
N ASN A 39 9.86 5.04 2.66
CA ASN A 39 8.92 4.16 3.34
C ASN A 39 9.63 2.94 3.95
N LYS A 40 10.89 2.70 3.61
CA LYS A 40 11.73 1.64 4.17
C LYS A 40 12.22 2.03 5.57
N PRO A 41 12.53 1.05 6.42
CA PRO A 41 13.20 1.31 7.69
C PRO A 41 14.57 1.98 7.45
N PRO A 42 14.75 3.26 7.83
CA PRO A 42 16.05 3.87 7.90
C PRO A 42 16.81 3.28 9.10
N SER A 43 18.14 3.31 9.02
CA SER A 43 19.01 2.64 10.00
C SER A 43 18.91 3.24 11.42
N ASP A 44 18.28 4.40 11.55
CA ASP A 44 18.10 5.20 12.75
C ASP A 44 16.69 5.11 13.38
N TRP A 45 15.76 4.30 12.83
CA TRP A 45 14.45 4.06 13.49
C TRP A 45 14.57 3.45 14.88
N PHE A 46 15.65 2.71 15.17
CA PHE A 46 15.91 2.13 16.50
C PHE A 46 16.07 3.18 17.62
N THR A 47 16.20 4.45 17.27
CA THR A 47 16.34 5.55 18.23
C THR A 47 14.99 6.00 18.81
N ASP A 48 13.88 5.75 18.12
CA ASP A 48 12.52 6.05 18.57
C ASP A 48 11.60 4.84 18.36
N VAL A 49 11.43 4.08 19.44
CA VAL A 49 10.62 2.85 19.49
C VAL A 49 9.16 3.10 19.10
N GLN A 50 8.61 4.28 19.42
CA GLN A 50 7.21 4.57 19.14
C GLN A 50 7.00 4.88 17.66
N ALA A 51 7.91 5.65 17.06
CA ALA A 51 7.91 5.92 15.63
C ALA A 51 8.12 4.64 14.82
N GLU A 52 9.01 3.75 15.28
CA GLU A 52 9.23 2.44 14.69
C GLU A 52 7.95 1.59 14.72
N HIS A 53 7.31 1.43 15.89
CA HIS A 53 6.07 0.66 16.01
C HIS A 53 4.95 1.21 15.11
N GLN A 54 4.82 2.53 15.01
CA GLN A 54 3.84 3.16 14.13
C GLN A 54 4.14 2.86 12.65
N ALA A 55 5.41 2.95 12.24
CA ALA A 55 5.82 2.66 10.87
C ALA A 55 5.59 1.20 10.48
N TRP A 56 5.90 0.26 11.39
CA TRP A 56 5.59 -1.16 11.20
C TRP A 56 4.09 -1.40 11.08
N ALA A 57 3.29 -0.86 12.00
CA ALA A 57 1.84 -1.02 11.97
C ALA A 57 1.22 -0.45 10.68
N TYR A 58 1.73 0.68 10.18
CA TYR A 58 1.27 1.25 8.91
C TYR A 58 1.64 0.36 7.71
N ARG A 59 2.88 -0.15 7.66
CA ARG A 59 3.34 -1.07 6.61
C ARG A 59 2.54 -2.38 6.61
N GLU A 60 2.25 -2.95 7.78
CA GLU A 60 1.39 -4.13 7.90
C GLU A 60 -0.04 -3.86 7.41
N ALA A 61 -0.61 -2.70 7.69
CA ALA A 61 -1.95 -2.35 7.22
C ALA A 61 -1.99 -2.23 5.68
N VAL A 62 -0.97 -1.63 5.06
CA VAL A 62 -0.84 -1.56 3.60
C VAL A 62 -0.67 -2.95 2.99
N GLY A 63 0.18 -3.80 3.57
CA GLY A 63 0.36 -5.18 3.13
C GLY A 63 -0.92 -6.02 3.28
N THR A 64 -1.64 -5.86 4.38
CA THR A 64 -2.94 -6.52 4.60
C THR A 64 -3.96 -6.09 3.54
N PHE A 65 -4.04 -4.79 3.24
CA PHE A 65 -4.93 -4.28 2.21
C PHE A 65 -4.56 -4.80 0.81
N GLN A 66 -3.26 -4.90 0.50
CA GLN A 66 -2.78 -5.51 -0.74
C GLN A 66 -3.25 -6.96 -0.87
N GLN A 67 -3.11 -7.78 0.19
CA GLN A 67 -3.58 -9.17 0.19
C GLN A 67 -5.09 -9.27 -0.01
N LEU A 68 -5.88 -8.39 0.63
CA LEU A 68 -7.34 -8.35 0.43
C LEU A 68 -7.76 -8.00 -1.01
N ILE A 69 -6.95 -7.25 -1.75
CA ILE A 69 -7.21 -6.95 -3.16
C ILE A 69 -6.88 -8.16 -4.04
N VAL A 70 -5.77 -8.84 -3.76
CA VAL A 70 -5.31 -10.02 -4.52
C VAL A 70 -6.23 -11.23 -4.27
N ASP A 71 -6.69 -11.42 -3.04
CA ASP A 71 -7.56 -12.53 -2.64
C ASP A 71 -9.01 -12.37 -3.10
N LYS A 72 -9.41 -11.21 -3.61
CA LYS A 72 -10.69 -11.11 -4.31
C LYS A 72 -10.54 -11.80 -5.66
N PRO A 73 -11.28 -12.90 -5.91
CA PRO A 73 -11.38 -13.41 -7.26
C PRO A 73 -11.86 -12.26 -8.14
N ASP A 74 -11.23 -12.14 -9.30
CA ASP A 74 -11.79 -11.44 -10.43
C ASP A 74 -13.18 -12.05 -10.66
N ASP A 75 -14.22 -11.43 -10.09
CA ASP A 75 -15.61 -11.63 -10.53
C ASP A 75 -15.61 -11.05 -11.93
N GLY A 76 -15.12 -11.86 -12.86
CA GLY A 76 -14.92 -11.49 -14.24
C GLY A 76 -16.20 -10.87 -14.71
N ASN A 77 -16.15 -9.57 -15.01
CA ASN A 77 -17.10 -8.95 -15.91
C ASN A 77 -16.77 -9.44 -17.32
N GLY A 78 -16.89 -10.76 -17.52
CA GLY A 78 -17.11 -11.38 -18.81
C GLY A 78 -18.53 -11.04 -19.21
N ASP A 79 -18.70 -9.81 -19.69
CA ASP A 79 -19.76 -9.48 -20.62
C ASP A 79 -19.43 -10.26 -21.91
N ASP A 80 -19.69 -11.57 -21.90
CA ASP A 80 -19.87 -12.35 -23.13
C ASP A 80 -21.28 -12.03 -23.64
N ASP A 81 -21.47 -10.77 -24.02
CA ASP A 81 -22.52 -10.32 -24.92
C ASP A 81 -21.86 -10.21 -26.30
N GLU A 82 -21.75 -11.34 -27.02
CA GLU A 82 -21.84 -11.33 -28.49
C GLU A 82 -21.97 -12.74 -29.11
N ALA A 83 -23.13 -12.94 -29.74
CA ALA A 83 -23.48 -13.83 -30.86
C ALA A 83 -23.82 -15.32 -30.63
#